data_AF-Q5P8H2-F1
#
_entry.id   AF-Q5P8H2-F1
#
_cell.length_a   1.000
_cell.length_b   1.000
_cell.length_c   1.000
_cell.angle_alpha   90.00
_cell.angle_beta   90.00
_cell.angle_gamma   90.00
#
_symmetry.space_group_name_H-M   'P 1'
#
loop_
_entity.id
_entity.type
_entity.pdbx_description
1 polymer ?
#
loop_
_entity_poly.entity_id
_entity_poly.type
_entity_poly.pdbx_seq_one_letter_code
_entity_poly.pdbx_strand_id
1 'polypeptide(L)'
;MGGEDTGPNPTDRGKLGTKHHLLVDRNGLPLAVALSAANTHDSQVFIPLLDGARAIAGKRGRPRWRPHKLHADKGYDFRFCRDYLRRQGILHRIARRGIESKERLGRHRWVVERTISWLHRFRRLRIRYDKRSAIHLAFLLLACSIIAWRFVQRFCH
;
A
#
# COMPACT_ATOMS: atom_id res chain seq x y z
N MET A 1 -4.27 -21.55 10.90
CA MET A 1 -5.10 -20.44 11.43
C MET A 1 -5.79 -19.79 10.24
N GLY A 2 -7.11 -19.89 10.15
CA GLY A 2 -7.92 -19.28 9.09
C GLY A 2 -8.90 -18.27 9.67
N GLY A 3 -9.23 -17.26 8.87
CA GLY A 3 -10.13 -16.16 9.19
C GLY A 3 -10.49 -15.36 7.93
N GLU A 4 -11.30 -14.32 8.07
CA GLU A 4 -11.71 -13.45 6.95
C GLU A 4 -10.50 -12.82 6.27
N ASP A 5 -10.55 -12.64 4.95
CA ASP A 5 -9.45 -12.09 4.13
C ASP A 5 -8.10 -12.81 4.35
N THR A 6 -8.16 -14.14 4.56
CA THR A 6 -7.00 -15.03 4.51
C THR A 6 -7.13 -15.97 3.33
N GLY A 7 -6.00 -16.31 2.72
CA GLY A 7 -5.98 -17.27 1.61
C GLY A 7 -4.63 -17.97 1.53
N PRO A 8 -4.56 -19.12 0.84
CA PRO A 8 -3.33 -19.90 0.72
C PRO A 8 -2.30 -19.07 -0.05
N ASN A 9 -1.14 -18.85 0.57
CA ASN A 9 -0.07 -18.13 -0.10
C ASN A 9 0.58 -19.04 -1.17
N PRO A 10 0.52 -18.67 -2.46
CA PRO A 10 1.05 -19.51 -3.54
C PRO A 10 2.57 -19.72 -3.46
N THR A 11 3.30 -18.90 -2.70
CA THR A 11 4.76 -18.99 -2.56
C THR A 11 5.23 -19.55 -1.22
N ASP A 12 4.34 -19.83 -0.26
CA ASP A 12 4.69 -20.38 1.06
C ASP A 12 3.86 -21.63 1.38
N ARG A 13 3.90 -22.62 0.48
CA ARG A 13 3.26 -23.94 0.66
C ARG A 13 1.78 -23.89 1.06
N GLY A 14 1.05 -22.87 0.62
CA GLY A 14 -0.38 -22.71 0.93
C GLY A 14 -0.70 -22.25 2.35
N LYS A 15 0.27 -21.77 3.14
CA LYS A 15 -0.03 -21.17 4.45
C LYS A 15 -1.01 -20.02 4.29
N LEU A 16 -2.02 -19.98 5.16
CA LEU A 16 -3.01 -18.91 5.18
C LEU A 16 -2.35 -17.60 5.60
N GLY A 17 -2.50 -16.58 4.77
CA GLY A 17 -1.91 -15.27 5.00
C GLY A 17 -2.77 -14.13 4.49
N THR A 18 -2.35 -12.92 4.83
CA THR A 18 -2.95 -11.66 4.40
C THR A 18 -1.86 -10.77 3.83
N LYS A 19 -2.19 -10.07 2.75
CA LYS A 19 -1.34 -9.05 2.16
C LYS A 19 -1.70 -7.69 2.72
N HIS A 20 -0.69 -6.92 3.08
CA HIS A 20 -0.80 -5.49 3.36
C HIS A 20 -0.52 -4.72 2.07
N HIS A 21 -1.50 -3.96 1.61
CA HIS A 21 -1.36 -3.02 0.51
C HIS A 21 -1.20 -1.62 1.07
N LEU A 22 -0.24 -0.87 0.55
CA LEU A 22 0.16 0.40 1.13
C LEU A 22 0.43 1.43 0.01
N LEU A 23 -0.24 2.58 0.11
CA LEU A 23 0.09 3.77 -0.65
C LEU A 23 0.86 4.73 0.25
N VAL A 24 2.02 5.21 -0.22
CA VAL A 24 2.87 6.15 0.53
C VAL A 24 3.27 7.35 -0.32
N ASP A 25 3.59 8.45 0.35
CA ASP A 25 4.31 9.57 -0.28
C ASP A 25 5.78 9.23 -0.55
N ARG A 26 6.55 10.20 -1.08
CA ARG A 26 7.97 10.01 -1.40
C ARG A 26 8.86 9.78 -0.17
N ASN A 27 8.41 10.20 1.02
CA ASN A 27 9.15 10.09 2.27
C ASN A 27 8.79 8.81 3.04
N GLY A 28 7.71 8.13 2.66
CA GLY A 28 7.20 6.92 3.31
C GLY A 28 6.03 7.18 4.26
N LEU A 29 5.41 8.36 4.23
CA LEU A 29 4.18 8.68 4.96
C LEU A 29 3.03 7.83 4.38
N PRO A 30 2.37 6.97 5.19
CA PRO A 30 1.20 6.23 4.75
C PRO A 30 0.04 7.16 4.37
N LEU A 31 -0.47 7.02 3.15
CA LEU A 31 -1.62 7.77 2.62
C LEU A 31 -2.90 6.93 2.59
N ALA A 32 -2.77 5.64 2.31
CA ALA A 32 -3.86 4.68 2.35
C ALA A 32 -3.33 3.27 2.60
N VAL A 33 -4.18 2.41 3.18
CA VAL A 33 -3.90 0.98 3.39
C VAL A 33 -5.10 0.14 3.03
N ALA A 34 -4.83 -1.08 2.58
CA ALA A 34 -5.84 -2.11 2.39
C ALA A 34 -5.31 -3.49 2.75
N LEU A 35 -6.22 -4.42 3.03
CA LEU A 35 -5.92 -5.82 3.28
C LEU A 35 -6.53 -6.68 2.18
N SER A 36 -5.89 -7.80 1.87
CA SER A 36 -6.51 -8.86 1.09
C SER A 36 -5.99 -10.22 1.51
N ALA A 37 -6.70 -11.28 1.13
CA ALA A 37 -6.18 -12.63 1.23
C ALA A 37 -4.86 -12.77 0.44
N ALA A 38 -3.97 -13.67 0.87
CA ALA A 38 -2.66 -13.84 0.22
C ALA A 38 -2.73 -14.39 -1.21
N ASN A 39 -3.81 -15.10 -1.56
CA ASN A 39 -4.08 -15.54 -2.93
C ASN A 39 -4.72 -14.46 -3.81
N THR A 40 -5.20 -13.35 -3.24
CA THR A 40 -5.78 -12.25 -4.02
C THR A 40 -4.71 -11.63 -4.91
N HIS A 41 -5.03 -11.43 -6.19
CA HIS A 41 -4.15 -10.76 -7.12
C HIS A 41 -4.09 -9.25 -6.82
N ASP A 42 -2.89 -8.68 -6.69
CA ASP A 42 -2.69 -7.32 -6.18
C ASP A 42 -3.44 -6.24 -6.99
N SER A 43 -3.60 -6.45 -8.30
CA SER A 43 -4.35 -5.52 -9.15
C SER A 43 -5.82 -5.32 -8.75
N GLN A 44 -6.44 -6.28 -8.04
CA GLN A 44 -7.81 -6.16 -7.54
C GLN A 44 -7.94 -5.11 -6.43
N VAL A 45 -6.86 -4.87 -5.68
CA VAL A 45 -6.84 -3.92 -4.55
C VAL A 45 -6.36 -2.53 -4.98
N PHE A 46 -5.84 -2.41 -6.20
CA PHE A 46 -5.20 -1.19 -6.70
C PHE A 46 -6.12 0.04 -6.69
N ILE A 47 -7.30 -0.09 -7.31
CA ILE A 47 -8.27 1.01 -7.41
C ILE A 47 -8.85 1.35 -6.02
N PRO A 48 -9.36 0.37 -5.24
CA PRO A 48 -9.86 0.65 -3.89
C PRO A 48 -8.82 1.32 -2.98
N LEU A 49 -7.55 0.92 -3.06
CA LEU A 49 -6.46 1.53 -2.29
C LEU A 49 -6.25 3.00 -2.67
N LEU A 50 -6.29 3.30 -3.98
CA LEU A 50 -6.06 4.65 -4.47
C LEU A 50 -7.27 5.56 -4.21
N ASP A 51 -8.50 5.05 -4.29
CA ASP A 51 -9.71 5.77 -3.92
C ASP A 51 -9.81 5.99 -2.39
N GLY A 52 -9.25 5.08 -1.59
CA GLY A 52 -9.16 5.21 -0.14
C GLY A 52 -8.20 6.31 0.33
N ALA A 53 -7.31 6.79 -0.54
CA ALA A 53 -6.43 7.92 -0.26
C ALA A 53 -7.23 9.22 -0.23
N ARG A 54 -7.69 9.61 0.96
CA ARG A 54 -8.41 10.86 1.16
C ARG A 54 -7.50 12.07 0.95
N ALA A 55 -8.09 13.18 0.51
CA ALA A 55 -7.40 14.46 0.49
C ALA A 55 -6.88 14.79 1.88
N ILE A 56 -5.57 14.98 2.02
CA ILE A 56 -5.02 15.63 3.21
C ILE A 56 -5.45 17.09 3.10
N ALA A 57 -6.39 17.51 3.95
CA ALA A 57 -6.73 18.92 4.12
C ALA A 57 -5.45 19.65 4.58
N GLY A 58 -4.77 20.29 3.62
CA GLY A 58 -3.55 21.05 3.86
C GLY A 58 -3.85 22.52 4.19
N LYS A 59 -2.81 23.35 4.05
CA LYS A 59 -2.90 24.82 4.19
C LYS A 59 -4.03 25.41 3.32
N ARG A 60 -4.59 26.55 3.77
CA ARG A 60 -5.61 27.34 3.07
C ARG A 60 -5.25 27.49 1.57
N GLY A 61 -6.07 26.92 0.70
CA GLY A 61 -5.81 26.82 -0.75
C GLY A 61 -6.55 25.63 -1.38
N ARG A 62 -6.31 25.34 -2.67
CA ARG A 62 -6.91 24.18 -3.38
C ARG A 62 -6.19 22.90 -2.93
N PRO A 63 -6.82 22.01 -2.13
CA PRO A 63 -6.19 20.77 -1.71
C PRO A 63 -5.82 19.96 -2.95
N ARG A 64 -4.61 19.40 -3.01
CA ARG A 64 -4.24 18.51 -4.11
C ARG A 64 -4.93 17.16 -3.88
N TRP A 65 -5.94 16.89 -4.69
CA TRP A 65 -6.76 15.68 -4.62
C TRP A 65 -6.06 14.42 -5.14
N ARG A 66 -5.08 14.57 -6.05
CA ARG A 66 -4.46 13.42 -6.74
C ARG A 66 -2.95 13.63 -6.92
N PRO A 67 -2.14 12.57 -6.80
CA PRO A 67 -0.71 12.66 -7.06
C PRO A 67 -0.46 12.94 -8.55
N HIS A 68 0.54 13.77 -8.84
CA HIS A 68 0.94 14.02 -10.24
C HIS A 68 1.50 12.74 -10.90
N LYS A 69 2.18 11.90 -10.12
CA LYS A 69 2.80 10.67 -10.59
C LYS A 69 2.68 9.55 -9.56
N LEU A 70 2.36 8.35 -10.02
CA LEU A 70 2.25 7.14 -9.21
C LEU A 70 3.22 6.06 -9.72
N HIS A 71 3.98 5.48 -8.80
CA HIS A 71 4.88 4.36 -9.06
C HIS A 71 4.24 3.08 -8.51
N ALA A 72 4.21 2.02 -9.31
CA ALA A 72 3.68 0.73 -8.88
C ALA A 72 4.54 -0.42 -9.41
N ASP A 73 4.53 -1.54 -8.69
CA ASP A 73 5.23 -2.76 -9.08
C ASP A 73 4.63 -3.38 -10.36
N LYS A 74 5.39 -4.26 -11.02
CA LYS A 74 4.94 -5.08 -12.15
C LYS A 74 3.69 -5.91 -11.84
N GLY A 75 3.44 -6.20 -10.55
CA GLY A 75 2.20 -6.83 -10.08
C GLY A 75 0.93 -6.09 -10.57
N TYR A 76 1.04 -4.78 -10.81
CA TYR A 76 -0.06 -3.91 -11.23
C TYR A 76 -0.13 -3.64 -12.74
N ASP A 77 0.66 -4.33 -13.56
CA ASP A 77 0.71 -4.14 -15.02
C ASP A 77 -0.52 -4.73 -15.73
N PHE A 78 -1.66 -4.07 -15.56
CA PHE A 78 -2.93 -4.37 -16.21
C PHE A 78 -3.48 -3.14 -16.90
N ARG A 79 -4.17 -3.33 -18.03
CA ARG A 79 -4.79 -2.23 -18.79
C ARG A 79 -5.71 -1.39 -17.92
N PHE A 80 -6.60 -2.03 -17.16
CA PHE A 80 -7.56 -1.32 -16.31
C PHE A 80 -6.88 -0.42 -15.25
N CYS A 81 -5.74 -0.83 -14.68
CA CYS A 81 -4.97 0.01 -13.75
C CYS A 81 -4.44 1.27 -14.46
N ARG A 82 -3.88 1.11 -15.67
CA ARG A 82 -3.35 2.21 -16.47
C ARG A 82 -4.46 3.16 -16.92
N ASP A 83 -5.60 2.61 -17.36
CA ASP A 83 -6.75 3.38 -17.83
C ASP A 83 -7.43 4.13 -16.69
N TYR A 84 -7.53 3.52 -15.51
CA TYR A 84 -7.95 4.23 -14.31
C TYR A 84 -7.03 5.42 -14.02
N LEU A 85 -5.70 5.23 -13.96
CA LEU A 85 -4.77 6.34 -13.69
C LEU A 85 -4.84 7.46 -14.74
N ARG A 86 -4.97 7.11 -16.02
CA ARG A 86 -5.16 8.08 -17.11
C ARG A 86 -6.44 8.90 -16.93
N ARG A 87 -7.57 8.25 -16.64
CA ARG A 87 -8.85 8.94 -16.36
C ARG A 87 -8.75 9.89 -15.18
N GLN A 88 -7.90 9.56 -14.21
CA GLN A 88 -7.65 10.40 -13.04
C GLN A 88 -6.58 11.48 -13.25
N GLY A 89 -6.01 11.59 -14.45
CA GLY A 89 -4.95 12.57 -14.76
C GLY A 89 -3.62 12.28 -14.04
N ILE A 90 -3.37 11.03 -13.63
CA ILE A 90 -2.19 10.63 -12.87
C ILE A 90 -1.16 10.02 -13.84
N LEU A 91 0.06 10.57 -13.87
CA LEU A 91 1.16 9.96 -14.62
C LEU A 91 1.53 8.62 -13.97
N HIS A 92 1.57 7.55 -14.74
CA HIS A 92 1.79 6.21 -14.19
C HIS A 92 3.16 5.67 -14.59
N ARG A 93 3.91 5.18 -13.60
CA ARG A 93 5.15 4.40 -13.77
C ARG A 93 4.94 3.01 -13.18
N ILE A 94 4.22 2.19 -13.95
CA ILE A 94 4.01 0.76 -13.65
C ILE A 94 4.99 -0.03 -14.51
N ALA A 95 5.84 -0.83 -13.87
CA ALA A 95 6.80 -1.61 -14.64
C ALA A 95 6.12 -2.68 -15.48
N ARG A 96 6.62 -2.87 -16.71
CA ARG A 96 6.02 -3.86 -17.63
C ARG A 96 6.48 -5.27 -17.31
N ARG A 97 5.53 -6.21 -17.20
CA ARG A 97 5.84 -7.64 -17.04
C ARG A 97 6.61 -8.14 -18.27
N GLY A 98 7.69 -8.89 -18.03
CA GLY A 98 8.50 -9.50 -19.10
C GLY A 98 9.41 -8.55 -19.88
N ILE A 99 9.39 -7.23 -19.60
CA ILE A 99 10.15 -6.24 -20.38
C ILE A 99 11.19 -5.51 -19.52
N GLU A 100 10.83 -5.06 -18.32
CA GLU A 100 11.74 -4.27 -17.48
C GLU A 100 12.44 -5.13 -16.41
N SER A 101 13.75 -4.91 -16.23
CA SER A 101 14.52 -5.56 -15.15
C SER A 101 14.06 -5.09 -13.76
N LYS A 102 14.26 -5.93 -12.75
CA LYS A 102 13.87 -5.63 -11.36
C LYS A 102 14.62 -4.41 -10.80
N GLU A 103 15.82 -4.08 -11.30
CA GLU A 103 16.64 -3.00 -10.73
C GLU A 103 16.05 -1.60 -10.94
N ARG A 104 15.40 -1.33 -12.09
CA ARG A 104 14.93 0.03 -12.45
C ARG A 104 13.84 0.58 -11.53
N LEU A 105 13.10 -0.27 -10.83
CA LEU A 105 12.07 0.12 -9.85
C LEU A 105 12.63 0.32 -8.43
N GLY A 106 13.86 -0.14 -8.15
CA GLY A 106 14.38 -0.31 -6.79
C GLY A 106 14.31 0.96 -5.93
N ARG A 107 14.62 2.13 -6.51
CA ARG A 107 14.67 3.40 -5.76
C ARG A 107 13.30 3.82 -5.20
N HIS A 108 12.23 3.63 -5.96
CA HIS A 108 10.88 3.99 -5.51
C HIS A 108 10.25 2.87 -4.68
N ARG A 109 10.58 1.62 -5.02
CA ARG A 109 10.11 0.44 -4.31
C ARG A 109 10.64 0.37 -2.88
N TRP A 110 11.89 0.77 -2.66
CA TRP A 110 12.49 0.78 -1.32
C TRP A 110 11.73 1.65 -0.31
N VAL A 111 11.13 2.77 -0.73
CA VAL A 111 10.34 3.62 0.18
C VAL A 111 9.14 2.84 0.74
N VAL A 112 8.45 2.09 -0.12
CA VAL A 112 7.32 1.23 0.27
C VAL A 112 7.80 0.08 1.15
N GLU A 113 8.86 -0.63 0.76
CA GLU A 113 9.42 -1.76 1.51
C GLU A 113 9.93 -1.36 2.90
N ARG A 114 10.54 -0.18 3.00
CA ARG A 114 10.94 0.42 4.27
C ARG A 114 9.72 0.73 5.15
N THR A 115 8.67 1.34 4.62
CA THR A 115 7.47 1.64 5.42
C THR A 115 6.77 0.35 5.86
N ILE A 116 6.71 -0.68 5.00
CA ILE A 116 6.24 -2.01 5.39
C ILE A 116 7.10 -2.60 6.50
N SER A 117 8.42 -2.44 6.43
CA SER A 117 9.33 -2.89 7.50
C SER A 117 9.06 -2.18 8.83
N TRP A 118 8.70 -0.88 8.82
CA TRP A 118 8.25 -0.17 10.02
C TRP A 118 6.93 -0.73 10.57
N LEU A 119 5.96 -1.04 9.71
CA LEU A 119 4.71 -1.68 10.10
C LEU A 119 4.96 -3.07 10.72
N HIS A 120 5.90 -3.84 10.19
CA HIS A 120 6.24 -5.16 10.72
C HIS A 120 7.03 -5.12 12.04
N ARG A 121 7.52 -3.96 12.51
CA ARG A 121 8.04 -3.82 13.87
C ARG A 121 6.94 -3.97 14.92
N PHE A 122 5.69 -3.69 14.55
CA PHE A 122 4.53 -4.03 15.37
C PHE A 122 4.26 -5.53 15.21
N ARG A 123 4.72 -6.35 16.16
CA ARG A 123 4.71 -7.83 16.04
C ARG A 123 3.37 -8.41 15.58
N ARG A 124 2.26 -7.81 16.03
CA ARG A 124 0.89 -8.20 15.67
C ARG A 124 0.55 -8.04 14.18
N LEU A 125 1.22 -7.13 13.48
CA LEU A 125 1.09 -6.98 12.02
C LEU A 125 1.99 -7.96 11.26
N ARG A 126 3.15 -8.32 11.82
CA ARG A 126 4.07 -9.29 11.19
C ARG A 126 3.50 -10.70 11.18
N ILE A 127 2.88 -11.11 12.29
CA ILE A 127 2.22 -12.42 12.41
C ILE A 127 0.77 -12.16 12.75
N ARG A 128 -0.13 -12.50 11.82
CA ARG A 128 -1.57 -12.32 12.01
C ARG A 128 -2.12 -13.43 12.90
N TYR A 129 -2.46 -13.08 14.13
CA TYR A 129 -3.24 -13.94 15.06
C TYR A 129 -4.74 -13.62 15.01
N ASP A 130 -5.11 -12.45 14.48
CA ASP A 130 -6.48 -11.96 14.44
C ASP A 130 -7.34 -12.69 13.40
N LYS A 131 -8.43 -13.33 13.83
CA LYS A 131 -9.35 -14.05 12.93
C LYS A 131 -10.25 -13.11 12.11
N ARG A 132 -10.64 -11.95 12.67
CA ARG A 132 -11.48 -10.93 12.00
C ARG A 132 -10.60 -9.94 11.25
N SER A 133 -10.92 -9.67 9.98
CA SER A 133 -10.12 -8.74 9.17
C SER A 133 -10.24 -7.30 9.63
N ALA A 134 -11.41 -6.90 10.15
CA ALA A 134 -11.65 -5.58 10.73
C ALA A 134 -10.70 -5.23 11.89
N ILE A 135 -10.41 -6.22 12.77
CA ILE A 135 -9.47 -6.02 13.88
C ILE A 135 -8.05 -5.84 13.35
N HIS A 136 -7.65 -6.66 12.38
CA HIS A 136 -6.32 -6.55 11.75
C HIS A 136 -6.15 -5.21 11.04
N LEU A 137 -7.19 -4.74 10.35
CA LEU A 137 -7.22 -3.43 9.69
C LEU A 137 -7.11 -2.30 10.71
N ALA A 138 -7.81 -2.39 11.85
CA ALA A 138 -7.73 -1.39 12.91
C ALA A 138 -6.29 -1.25 13.46
N PHE A 139 -5.60 -2.37 13.71
CA PHE A 139 -4.18 -2.33 14.12
C PHE A 139 -3.27 -1.77 13.04
N LEU A 140 -3.54 -2.06 11.78
CA LEU A 140 -2.79 -1.50 10.66
C LEU A 140 -2.95 0.02 10.60
N LEU A 141 -4.18 0.51 10.71
CA LEU A 141 -4.48 1.95 10.74
C LEU A 141 -3.85 2.64 11.95
N LEU A 142 -3.86 2.00 13.12
CA LEU A 142 -3.20 2.52 14.32
C LEU A 142 -1.69 2.64 14.11
N ALA A 143 -1.05 1.62 13.54
CA ALA A 143 0.37 1.66 13.22
C ALA A 143 0.71 2.76 12.19
N CYS A 144 -0.12 2.92 11.15
CA CYS A 144 0.01 4.04 10.21
C CYS A 144 -0.11 5.40 10.88
N SER A 145 -1.04 5.55 11.83
CA SER A 145 -1.24 6.79 12.59
C SER A 145 -0.01 7.13 13.45
N ILE A 146 0.61 6.13 14.10
CA ILE A 146 1.86 6.30 14.85
C ILE A 146 3.01 6.72 13.92
N ILE A 147 3.12 6.12 12.73
CA ILE A 147 4.14 6.51 11.73
C ILE A 147 3.90 7.96 11.30
N ALA A 148 2.66 8.33 10.96
CA ALA A 148 2.30 9.69 10.57
C ALA A 148 2.61 10.72 11.67
N TRP A 149 2.27 10.40 12.92
CA TRP A 149 2.60 11.23 14.09
C TRP A 149 4.10 11.50 14.19
N ARG A 150 4.95 10.46 14.06
CA ARG A 150 6.41 10.60 14.06
C ARG A 150 6.93 11.46 12.91
N PHE A 151 6.25 11.48 11.76
CA PHE A 151 6.58 12.41 10.68
C PHE A 151 6.26 13.84 11.06
N VAL A 152 5.08 14.11 11.63
CA VAL A 152 4.68 15.46 12.06
C VAL A 152 5.64 16.01 13.12
N GLN A 153 6.03 15.19 14.10
CA GLN A 153 6.98 15.60 15.14
C GLN A 153 8.31 16.13 14.60
N ARG A 154 8.76 15.68 13.41
CA ARG A 154 9.99 16.20 12.77
C ARG A 154 9.89 17.65 12.30
N PHE A 155 8.67 18.15 12.14
CA PHE A 155 8.40 19.53 11.68
C PHE A 155 8.03 20.47 12.84
N CYS A 156 7.91 19.95 14.06
CA CYS A 156 7.52 20.72 15.25
C CYS A 156 8.74 21.16 16.09
N HIS A 157 9.86 21.47 15.43
CA HIS A 157 11.05 22.06 16.06
C HIS A 157 11.03 23.58 15.94
#